data_AF-A0A955GG27-F1
#
_entry.id   AF-A0A955GG27-F1
#
_cell.length_a   1.000
_cell.length_b   1.000
_cell.length_c   1.000
_cell.angle_alpha   90.00
_cell.angle_beta   90.00
_cell.angle_gamma   90.00
#
_symmetry.space_group_name_H-M   'P 1'
#
loop_
_entity.id
_entity.type
_entity.pdbx_description
1 polymer ?
#
loop_
_entity_poly.entity_id
_entity_poly.type
_entity_poly.pdbx_seq_one_letter_code
_entity_poly.pdbx_strand_id
1 'polypeptide(L)'
;GIGDRTPAQAVSDLNYFSSATAPWDFDLPAATLSSYGSDMYYGSYFGANTLVGKAASSQIVSMHFNADGKIDVIFMMVSEDLFS
;
A
#
# COMPACT_ATOMS: atom_id res chain seq x y z
N GLY A 1 11.25 -3.22 5.83
CA GLY A 1 10.11 -3.07 6.75
C GLY A 1 10.59 -2.57 8.11
N ILE A 2 9.76 -1.83 8.86
CA ILE A 2 10.13 -1.23 10.16
C ILE A 2 10.02 -2.24 11.34
N GLY A 3 9.76 -3.52 11.06
CA GLY A 3 9.54 -4.55 12.09
C GLY A 3 8.12 -4.51 12.67
N ASP A 4 7.84 -5.42 13.61
CA ASP A 4 6.51 -5.56 14.23
C ASP A 4 6.10 -4.28 14.98
N ARG A 5 4.88 -3.79 14.71
CA ARG A 5 4.32 -2.60 15.35
C ARG A 5 3.38 -2.99 16.47
N THR A 6 3.45 -2.28 17.59
CA THR A 6 2.39 -2.33 18.61
C THR A 6 1.09 -1.75 18.04
N PRO A 7 -0.09 -2.07 18.62
CA PRO A 7 -1.36 -1.51 18.17
C PRO A 7 -1.38 0.03 18.14
N ALA A 8 -0.79 0.70 19.14
CA ALA A 8 -0.72 2.16 19.18
C ALA A 8 0.18 2.75 18.08
N GLN A 9 1.29 2.07 17.75
CA GLN A 9 2.16 2.47 16.65
C GLN A 9 1.48 2.26 15.30
N ALA A 10 0.72 1.17 15.12
CA ALA A 10 -0.07 0.95 13.91
C ALA A 10 -1.11 2.05 13.70
N VAL A 11 -1.81 2.48 14.76
CA VAL A 11 -2.73 3.64 14.69
C VAL A 11 -2.00 4.93 14.35
N SER A 12 -0.81 5.16 14.93
CA SER A 12 0.01 6.33 14.58
C SER A 12 0.53 6.27 13.14
N ASP A 13 0.78 5.08 12.60
CA ASP A 13 1.20 4.91 11.22
C ASP A 13 0.05 5.26 10.26
N LEU A 14 -1.21 5.04 10.65
CA LEU A 14 -2.37 5.45 9.83
C LEU A 14 -2.49 6.97 9.66
N ASN A 15 -1.90 7.78 10.54
CA ASN A 15 -1.83 9.25 10.35
C ASN A 15 -1.06 9.64 9.08
N TYR A 16 -0.28 8.73 8.50
CA TYR A 16 0.39 8.93 7.22
C TYR A 16 -0.60 9.24 6.09
N PHE A 17 -1.87 8.84 6.22
CA PHE A 17 -2.95 9.16 5.29
C PHE A 17 -3.79 10.39 5.67
N SER A 18 -3.37 11.19 6.65
CA SER A 18 -4.12 12.38 7.08
C SER A 18 -4.31 13.42 5.97
N SER A 19 -3.46 13.41 4.94
CA SER A 19 -3.56 14.26 3.75
C SER A 19 -4.22 13.57 2.54
N ALA A 20 -4.57 12.28 2.65
CA ALA A 20 -5.18 11.54 1.55
C ALA A 20 -6.63 12.01 1.33
N THR A 21 -6.98 12.28 0.07
CA THR A 21 -8.32 12.71 -0.34
C THR A 21 -9.08 11.56 -1.01
N ALA A 22 -10.39 11.50 -0.74
CA ALA A 22 -11.29 10.55 -1.36
C ALA A 22 -11.61 10.94 -2.82
N PRO A 23 -12.04 9.98 -3.68
CA PRO A 23 -12.20 8.56 -3.39
C PRO A 23 -10.88 7.79 -3.33
N TRP A 24 -10.91 6.64 -2.65
CA TRP A 24 -9.91 5.60 -2.80
C TRP A 24 -10.35 4.63 -3.89
N ASP A 25 -9.48 4.39 -4.86
CA ASP A 25 -9.66 3.39 -5.90
C ASP A 25 -8.89 2.11 -5.53
N PHE A 26 -9.64 1.02 -5.35
CA PHE A 26 -9.11 -0.31 -5.05
C PHE A 26 -9.26 -1.28 -6.24
N ASP A 27 -9.75 -0.80 -7.39
CA ASP A 27 -9.92 -1.58 -8.62
C ASP A 27 -8.95 -1.07 -9.71
N LEU A 28 -7.69 -0.90 -9.32
CA LEU A 28 -6.66 -0.38 -10.21
C LEU A 28 -6.42 -1.32 -11.39
N PRO A 29 -6.18 -0.79 -12.60
CA PRO A 29 -5.91 -1.61 -13.78
C PRO A 29 -4.72 -2.57 -13.55
N ALA A 30 -4.83 -3.79 -14.08
CA ALA A 30 -3.75 -4.79 -13.96
C ALA A 30 -2.40 -4.29 -14.49
N ALA A 31 -2.40 -3.40 -15.50
CA ALA A 31 -1.19 -2.76 -16.02
C ALA A 31 -0.54 -1.84 -14.97
N THR A 32 -1.34 -1.07 -14.22
CA THR A 32 -0.85 -0.21 -13.13
C THR A 32 -0.26 -1.05 -12.00
N LEU A 33 -0.96 -2.10 -11.58
CA LEU A 33 -0.44 -3.04 -10.56
C LEU A 33 0.86 -3.71 -11.01
N SER A 34 0.94 -4.10 -12.27
CA SER A 34 2.17 -4.68 -12.86
C SER A 34 3.32 -3.68 -12.87
N SER A 35 3.04 -2.39 -13.11
CA SER A 35 4.04 -1.33 -13.04
C SER A 35 4.60 -1.19 -11.64
N TYR A 36 3.74 -1.15 -10.60
CA TYR A 36 4.20 -1.07 -9.21
C TYR A 36 5.02 -2.30 -8.81
N GLY A 37 4.57 -3.50 -9.19
CA GLY A 37 5.28 -4.75 -8.93
C GLY A 37 6.63 -4.87 -9.63
N SER A 38 6.86 -4.07 -10.68
CA SER A 38 8.13 -4.03 -11.42
C SER A 38 9.14 -3.02 -10.84
N ASP A 39 8.72 -2.18 -9.88
CA ASP A 39 9.59 -1.21 -9.24
C ASP A 39 10.72 -1.89 -8.45
N MET A 40 11.94 -1.41 -8.63
CA MET A 40 13.15 -2.01 -8.05
C MET A 40 13.15 -2.00 -6.52
N TYR A 41 12.54 -1.00 -5.89
CA TYR A 41 12.61 -0.77 -4.44
C TYR A 41 11.35 -1.24 -3.73
N TYR A 42 10.19 -1.07 -4.38
CA TYR A 42 8.88 -1.25 -3.77
C TYR A 42 8.08 -2.40 -4.36
N GLY A 43 8.52 -3.01 -5.47
CA GLY A 43 7.77 -4.06 -6.16
C GLY A 43 7.42 -5.28 -5.30
N SER A 44 8.23 -5.56 -4.26
CA SER A 44 7.94 -6.63 -3.30
C SER A 44 6.65 -6.46 -2.50
N TYR A 45 6.06 -5.25 -2.49
CA TYR A 45 4.78 -4.98 -1.83
C TYR A 45 3.56 -5.12 -2.74
N PHE A 46 3.69 -5.53 -4.01
CA PHE A 46 2.59 -5.56 -4.99
C PHE A 46 2.38 -6.95 -5.63
N GLY A 47 2.34 -8.00 -4.80
CA GLY A 47 2.27 -9.40 -5.20
C GLY A 47 0.85 -9.99 -5.36
N ALA A 48 0.78 -11.31 -5.59
CA ALA A 48 -0.48 -12.02 -5.86
C ALA A 48 -1.50 -12.04 -4.70
N ASN A 49 -1.09 -11.66 -3.48
CA ASN A 49 -1.92 -11.63 -2.28
C ASN A 49 -2.03 -10.22 -1.69
N THR A 50 -1.98 -9.18 -2.52
CA THR A 50 -2.05 -7.80 -2.04
C THR A 50 -3.30 -7.09 -2.56
N LEU A 51 -4.02 -6.42 -1.66
CA LEU A 51 -5.03 -5.43 -2.02
C LEU A 51 -4.35 -4.06 -2.07
N VAL A 52 -4.46 -3.39 -3.22
CA VAL A 52 -3.81 -2.10 -3.45
C VAL A 52 -4.88 -1.04 -3.63
N GLY A 53 -4.74 0.06 -2.91
CA GLY A 53 -5.60 1.23 -3.03
C GLY A 53 -4.79 2.46 -3.41
N LYS A 54 -5.37 3.32 -4.24
CA LYS A 54 -4.84 4.66 -4.55
C LYS A 54 -5.86 5.73 -4.19
N ALA A 55 -5.44 6.74 -3.43
CA ALA A 55 -6.25 7.91 -3.13
C ALA A 55 -6.32 8.87 -4.31
N ALA A 56 -7.31 9.76 -4.34
CA ALA A 56 -7.41 10.82 -5.36
C ALA A 56 -6.22 11.79 -5.33
N SER A 57 -5.56 11.94 -4.18
CA SER A 57 -4.31 12.69 -4.00
C SER A 57 -3.05 11.84 -4.18
N SER A 58 -3.15 10.70 -4.88
CA SER A 58 -2.05 9.84 -5.32
C SER A 58 -1.32 9.03 -4.24
N GLN A 59 -1.71 9.09 -2.96
CA GLN A 59 -1.18 8.17 -1.95
C GLN A 59 -1.58 6.73 -2.27
N ILE A 60 -0.70 5.80 -1.95
CA ILE A 60 -0.91 4.37 -2.21
C ILE A 60 -0.83 3.60 -0.90
N VAL A 61 -1.72 2.63 -0.75
CA VAL A 61 -1.68 1.60 0.28
C VAL A 61 -1.61 0.24 -0.40
N SER A 62 -0.74 -0.64 0.09
CA SER A 62 -0.77 -2.06 -0.25
C SER A 62 -0.89 -2.89 1.01
N MET A 63 -1.85 -3.80 1.03
CA MET A 63 -2.13 -4.70 2.15
C MET A 63 -1.90 -6.12 1.69
N HIS A 64 -0.86 -6.77 2.18
CA HIS A 64 -0.61 -8.18 1.95
C HIS A 64 -1.44 -9.03 2.92
N PHE A 65 -1.95 -10.15 2.42
CA PHE A 65 -2.68 -11.13 3.21
C PHE A 65 -1.89 -12.43 3.30
N ASN A 66 -1.78 -12.95 4.52
CA ASN A 66 -1.22 -14.27 4.77
C ASN A 66 -2.19 -15.39 4.33
N ALA A 67 -1.76 -16.64 4.48
CA ALA A 67 -2.54 -17.82 4.10
C ALA A 67 -3.89 -17.96 4.84
N ASP A 68 -4.04 -17.33 6.00
CA ASP A 68 -5.28 -17.31 6.79
C ASP A 68 -6.20 -16.13 6.41
N GLY A 69 -5.85 -15.37 5.36
CA GLY A 69 -6.58 -14.18 4.93
C GLY A 69 -6.47 -13.01 5.90
N LYS A 70 -5.42 -12.95 6.73
CA LYS A 70 -5.14 -11.84 7.66
C LYS A 70 -4.09 -10.92 7.08
N ILE A 71 -4.24 -9.61 7.31
CA ILE A 71 -3.23 -8.63 6.95
C ILE A 71 -2.00 -8.85 7.83
N ASP A 72 -0.85 -9.07 7.21
CA ASP A 72 0.44 -9.25 7.88
C ASP A 72 1.47 -8.19 7.47
N VAL A 73 1.29 -7.52 6.32
CA VAL A 73 2.11 -6.39 5.88
C VAL A 73 1.21 -5.27 5.36
N ILE A 74 1.49 -4.05 5.81
CA ILE A 74 0.94 -2.82 5.23
C ILE A 74 2.11 -1.98 4.71
N PHE A 75 2.06 -1.65 3.44
CA PHE A 75 2.93 -0.67 2.80
C PHE A 75 2.13 0.59 2.49
N MET A 76 2.74 1.76 2.72
CA MET A 76 2.11 3.06 2.49
C MET A 76 3.10 3.97 1.79
N MET A 77 2.62 4.72 0.79
CA MET A 77 3.42 5.65 0.00
C MET A 77 2.67 6.96 -0.17
N VAL A 78 3.38 8.09 0.02
CA VAL A 78 2.78 9.44 -0.05
C VAL A 78 2.39 9.90 -1.46
N SER A 79 2.98 9.33 -2.51
CA SER A 79 2.60 9.60 -3.91
C SER A 79 3.08 8.48 -4.82
N GLU A 80 2.24 8.10 -5.78
CA GLU A 80 2.59 7.24 -6.93
C GLU A 80 3.81 7.74 -7.71
N ASP A 81 4.09 9.04 -7.69
CA ASP A 81 5.25 9.64 -8.40
C ASP A 81 6.62 9.17 -7.87
N LEU A 82 6.64 8.44 -6.74
CA LEU A 82 7.85 7.88 -6.16
C LEU A 82 8.25 6.53 -6.75
N PHE A 83 7.43 5.92 -7.61
CA PHE A 83 7.84 4.76 -8.41
C PHE A 83 8.74 5.21 -9.57
N SER A 84 9.78 4.43 -9.84
CA SER A 84 10.78 4.72 -10.89
C SER A 84 10.61 3.88 -12.15
#